data_AF-A0A7C9A3K8-F1
#
_entry.id   AF-A0A7C9A3K8-F1
#
_cell.length_a   1.000
_cell.length_b   1.000
_cell.length_c   1.000
_cell.angle_alpha   90.00
_cell.angle_beta   90.00
_cell.angle_gamma   90.00
#
_symmetry.space_group_name_H-M   'P 1'
#
loop_
_entity.id
_entity.type
_entity.pdbx_description
1 polymer ?
#
loop_
_entity_poly.entity_id
_entity_poly.type
_entity_poly.pdbx_seq_one_letter_code
_entity_poly.pdbx_strand_id
1 'polypeptide(L)'
;SKLECSGDASLQNALELVHEYLNQIPSYGHREALLLYSALSTCDPGDIMETIKKCKNSKIRCSIVSLSAEMFICKHICQETGRSYSVALDESHLKELLLEHAPPPPAIAEYAIANLIKMGFPQRAAEGVVSICVCHKEAKVGAGYTCPRCKARVCELPTECRICGLTLVSSPHLAR
;
A
#
# COMPACT_ATOMS: atom_id res chain seq x y z
N SER A 1 -13.62 19.34 0.54
CA SER A 1 -14.19 19.14 1.89
C SER A 1 -13.06 19.24 2.89
N LYS A 2 -13.14 20.12 3.90
CA LYS A 2 -12.21 20.08 5.02
C LYS A 2 -12.59 18.85 5.84
N LEU A 3 -11.70 17.86 5.94
CA LEU A 3 -11.87 16.81 6.95
C LEU A 3 -11.62 17.46 8.31
N GLU A 4 -12.63 17.48 9.15
CA GLU A 4 -12.48 17.83 10.56
C GLU A 4 -12.04 16.56 11.30
N CYS A 5 -10.92 16.65 12.03
CA CYS A 5 -10.47 15.57 12.90
C CYS A 5 -11.26 15.64 14.20
N SER A 6 -12.17 14.69 14.40
CA SER A 6 -12.97 14.57 15.64
C SER A 6 -12.96 13.14 16.16
N GLY A 7 -13.08 12.98 17.47
CA GLY A 7 -13.09 11.68 18.14
C GLY A 7 -11.69 11.16 18.49
N ASP A 8 -11.66 9.99 19.10
CA ASP A 8 -10.44 9.35 19.58
C ASP A 8 -9.81 8.44 18.51
N ALA A 9 -8.48 8.32 18.55
CA ALA A 9 -7.75 7.45 17.63
C ALA A 9 -7.84 5.98 18.06
N SER A 10 -8.06 5.06 17.12
CA SER A 10 -8.07 3.61 17.36
C SER A 10 -7.03 2.91 16.50
N LEU A 11 -5.99 2.37 17.14
CA LEU A 11 -4.94 1.59 16.48
C LEU A 11 -5.45 0.20 16.11
N GLN A 12 -6.31 -0.40 16.92
CA GLN A 12 -6.89 -1.71 16.63
C GLN A 12 -7.68 -1.68 15.32
N ASN A 13 -8.62 -0.74 15.17
CA ASN A 13 -9.43 -0.62 13.96
C ASN A 13 -8.57 -0.34 12.73
N ALA A 14 -7.53 0.50 12.87
CA ALA A 14 -6.58 0.77 11.81
C ALA A 14 -5.82 -0.50 11.39
N LEU A 15 -5.32 -1.29 12.34
CA LEU A 15 -4.60 -2.53 12.06
C LEU A 15 -5.51 -3.62 11.48
N GLU A 16 -6.76 -3.72 11.92
CA GLU A 16 -7.76 -4.62 11.35
C GLU A 16 -8.08 -4.27 9.90
N LEU A 17 -8.26 -2.98 9.60
CA LEU A 17 -8.47 -2.50 8.24
C LEU A 17 -7.26 -2.80 7.35
N VAL A 18 -6.04 -2.52 7.85
CA VAL A 18 -4.79 -2.87 7.18
C VAL A 18 -4.71 -4.38 6.91
N HIS A 19 -5.11 -5.20 7.90
CA HIS A 19 -5.15 -6.65 7.75
C HIS A 19 -6.07 -7.07 6.61
N GLU A 20 -7.31 -6.56 6.56
CA GLU A 20 -8.27 -6.90 5.51
C GLU A 20 -7.79 -6.53 4.10
N TYR A 21 -7.20 -5.35 3.93
CA TYR A 21 -6.68 -4.92 2.63
C TYR A 21 -5.44 -5.70 2.21
N LEU A 22 -4.45 -5.83 3.09
CA LEU A 22 -3.17 -6.44 2.74
C LEU A 22 -3.24 -7.97 2.67
N ASN A 23 -4.24 -8.60 3.29
CA ASN A 23 -4.39 -10.05 3.21
C ASN A 23 -4.81 -10.54 1.81
N GLN A 24 -5.36 -9.64 0.99
CA GLN A 24 -5.66 -9.91 -0.43
C GLN A 24 -4.39 -9.94 -1.30
N ILE A 25 -3.28 -9.36 -0.81
CA ILE A 25 -2.02 -9.34 -1.55
C ILE A 25 -1.40 -10.74 -1.55
N PRO A 26 -0.95 -11.26 -2.71
CA PRO A 26 -0.28 -12.54 -2.80
C PRO A 26 0.92 -12.67 -1.86
N SER A 27 1.29 -13.91 -1.50
CA SER A 27 2.37 -14.20 -0.55
C SER A 27 3.76 -13.70 -0.96
N TYR A 28 3.97 -13.46 -2.26
CA TYR A 28 5.20 -12.89 -2.79
C TYR A 28 5.27 -11.36 -2.68
N GLY A 29 4.15 -10.69 -2.39
CA GLY A 29 4.10 -9.25 -2.20
C GLY A 29 4.51 -8.86 -0.78
N HIS A 30 5.24 -7.77 -0.65
CA HIS A 30 5.48 -7.17 0.65
C HIS A 30 4.20 -6.52 1.18
N ARG A 31 3.83 -6.86 2.42
CA ARG A 31 2.68 -6.29 3.13
C ARG A 31 3.20 -5.29 4.14
N GLU A 32 3.04 -4.01 3.85
CA GLU A 32 3.60 -2.91 4.64
C GLU A 32 2.54 -1.86 4.94
N ALA A 33 2.58 -1.33 6.16
CA ALA A 33 1.75 -0.21 6.59
C ALA A 33 2.63 0.84 7.27
N LEU A 34 2.46 2.10 6.87
CA LEU A 34 3.05 3.26 7.53
C LEU A 34 1.93 4.04 8.20
N LEU A 35 1.94 4.13 9.53
CA LEU A 35 0.95 4.87 10.29
C LEU A 35 1.56 6.19 10.78
N LEU A 36 0.88 7.29 10.49
CA LEU A 36 1.14 8.60 11.10
C LEU A 36 0.24 8.74 12.31
N TYR A 37 0.84 8.89 13.50
CA TYR A 37 0.11 8.91 14.75
C TYR A 37 0.32 10.22 15.50
N SER A 38 -0.75 10.94 15.80
CA SER A 38 -0.68 12.22 16.54
C SER A 38 -1.21 12.14 17.97
N ALA A 39 -2.04 11.15 18.28
CA ALA A 39 -2.62 11.02 19.60
C ALA A 39 -1.60 10.48 20.61
N LEU A 40 -1.88 10.67 21.91
CA LEU A 40 -1.09 10.11 23.01
C LEU A 40 -1.77 8.92 23.69
N SER A 41 -3.01 8.64 23.29
CA SER A 41 -3.84 7.54 23.74
C SER A 41 -4.44 6.86 22.52
N THR A 42 -4.88 5.62 22.69
CA THR A 42 -5.70 4.93 21.71
C THR A 42 -6.95 4.37 22.42
N CYS A 43 -8.09 4.44 21.73
CA CYS A 43 -9.38 3.98 22.24
C CYS A 43 -9.86 2.83 21.37
N ASP A 44 -9.48 1.62 21.78
CA ASP A 44 -9.71 0.38 21.04
C ASP A 44 -10.85 -0.43 21.68
N PRO A 45 -11.70 -1.12 20.88
CA PRO A 45 -12.84 -1.88 21.38
C PRO A 45 -12.46 -3.19 22.08
N GLY A 46 -11.28 -3.75 21.82
CA GLY A 46 -10.82 -5.04 22.35
C GLY A 46 -9.33 -5.07 22.67
N ASP A 47 -8.77 -6.28 22.77
CA ASP A 47 -7.34 -6.46 23.06
C ASP A 47 -6.49 -6.30 21.79
N ILE A 48 -5.85 -5.13 21.66
CA ILE A 48 -4.94 -4.82 20.57
C ILE A 48 -3.77 -5.84 20.46
N MET A 49 -3.39 -6.51 21.54
CA MET A 49 -2.29 -7.48 21.53
C MET A 49 -2.63 -8.70 20.67
N GLU A 50 -3.90 -9.08 20.59
CA GLU A 50 -4.36 -10.14 19.67
C GLU A 50 -4.27 -9.68 18.21
N THR A 51 -4.64 -8.43 17.93
CA THR A 51 -4.54 -7.83 16.60
C THR A 51 -3.08 -7.73 16.15
N ILE A 52 -2.16 -7.38 17.05
CA ILE A 52 -0.71 -7.39 16.77
C ILE A 52 -0.23 -8.79 16.38
N LYS A 53 -0.61 -9.82 17.15
CA LYS A 53 -0.29 -11.22 16.82
C LYS A 53 -0.87 -11.62 15.46
N LYS A 54 -2.11 -11.21 15.16
CA LYS A 54 -2.77 -11.46 13.87
C LYS A 54 -2.00 -10.83 12.71
N CYS A 55 -1.57 -9.57 12.85
CA CYS A 55 -0.73 -8.88 11.86
C CYS A 55 0.62 -9.58 11.65
N LYS A 56 1.29 -9.96 12.75
CA LYS A 56 2.56 -10.71 12.72
C LYS A 56 2.43 -12.04 11.99
N ASN A 57 1.42 -12.83 12.33
CA ASN A 57 1.13 -14.11 11.66
C ASN A 57 0.83 -13.95 10.17
N SER A 58 0.26 -12.81 9.78
CA SER A 58 -0.06 -12.48 8.40
C SER A 58 1.09 -11.82 7.63
N LYS A 59 2.28 -11.75 8.26
CA LYS A 59 3.52 -11.15 7.73
C LYS A 59 3.35 -9.68 7.34
N ILE A 60 2.48 -8.96 8.06
CA ILE A 60 2.28 -7.52 7.87
C ILE A 60 3.32 -6.78 8.70
N ARG A 61 4.04 -5.88 8.04
CA ARG A 61 5.09 -5.05 8.64
C ARG A 61 4.57 -3.63 8.87
N CYS A 62 4.52 -3.18 10.12
CA CYS A 62 3.97 -1.86 10.46
C CYS A 62 5.07 -0.92 10.95
N SER A 63 5.29 0.19 10.25
CA SER A 63 6.12 1.31 10.71
C SER A 63 5.21 2.41 11.23
N ILE A 64 5.58 3.07 12.33
CA ILE A 64 4.78 4.14 12.92
C ILE A 64 5.66 5.36 13.16
N VAL A 65 5.20 6.53 12.68
CA VAL A 65 5.80 7.83 12.97
C VAL A 65 4.84 8.61 13.85
N SER A 66 5.26 8.86 15.09
CA SER A 66 4.51 9.63 16.08
C SER A 66 4.86 11.12 16.00
N LEU A 67 3.88 12.01 16.18
CA LEU A 67 4.09 13.47 16.15
C LEU A 67 4.29 14.12 17.52
N SER A 68 4.00 13.42 18.61
CA SER A 68 3.96 14.04 19.94
C SER A 68 4.92 13.40 20.93
N ALA A 69 4.65 12.16 21.33
CA ALA A 69 5.50 11.46 22.28
C ALA A 69 5.67 9.99 21.89
N GLU A 70 6.65 9.37 22.53
CA GLU A 70 6.84 7.93 22.49
C GLU A 70 5.67 7.22 23.19
N MET A 71 5.02 6.31 22.48
CA MET A 71 3.98 5.45 23.03
C MET A 71 4.45 4.01 23.07
N PHE A 72 4.33 3.39 24.25
CA PHE A 72 4.69 1.99 24.45
C PHE A 72 4.04 1.06 23.43
N ILE A 73 2.73 1.21 23.20
CA ILE A 73 1.99 0.32 22.31
C ILE A 73 2.44 0.48 20.83
N CYS A 74 2.69 1.71 20.38
CA CYS A 74 3.20 1.97 19.03
C CYS A 74 4.58 1.34 18.81
N LYS A 75 5.47 1.49 19.80
CA LYS A 75 6.78 0.85 19.78
C LYS A 75 6.66 -0.68 19.78
N HIS A 76 5.77 -1.23 20.58
CA HIS A 76 5.53 -2.67 20.65
C HIS A 76 5.02 -3.23 19.31
N ILE A 77 4.08 -2.55 18.66
CA ILE A 77 3.59 -2.91 17.31
C ILE A 77 4.75 -3.00 16.30
N CYS A 78 5.61 -1.97 16.25
CA CYS A 78 6.73 -1.96 15.32
C CYS A 78 7.75 -3.06 15.64
N GLN A 79 8.06 -3.30 16.91
CA GLN A 79 8.98 -4.36 17.33
C GLN A 79 8.46 -5.76 16.97
N GLU A 80 7.19 -6.04 17.24
CA GLU A 80 6.59 -7.36 16.95
C GLU A 80 6.44 -7.62 15.45
N THR A 81 6.23 -6.57 14.65
CA THR A 81 6.09 -6.66 13.19
C THR A 81 7.42 -6.48 12.43
N GLY A 82 8.54 -6.30 13.14
CA GLY A 82 9.89 -6.24 12.57
C GLY A 82 10.21 -4.93 11.84
N ARG A 83 9.76 -3.80 12.38
CA ARG A 83 9.86 -2.46 11.77
C ARG A 83 10.25 -1.37 12.77
N SER A 84 10.39 -0.15 12.23
CA SER A 84 10.83 1.03 12.97
C SER A 84 9.66 1.81 13.57
N TYR A 85 9.92 2.35 14.75
CA TYR A 85 9.10 3.36 15.40
C TYR A 85 9.93 4.63 15.54
N SER A 86 9.38 5.76 15.11
CA SER A 86 10.07 7.05 15.16
C SER A 86 9.15 8.13 15.72
N VAL A 87 9.73 9.15 16.37
CA VAL A 87 9.01 10.32 16.88
C VAL A 87 9.54 11.55 16.15
N ALA A 88 8.67 12.26 15.45
CA ALA A 88 9.02 13.52 14.79
C ALA A 88 9.22 14.61 15.85
N LEU A 89 10.25 15.43 15.66
CA LEU A 89 10.60 16.53 16.56
C LEU A 89 10.05 17.87 16.05
N ASP A 90 10.04 18.03 14.73
CA ASP A 90 9.54 19.19 14.02
C ASP A 90 9.05 18.79 12.61
N GLU A 91 8.56 19.76 11.84
CA GLU A 91 8.04 19.55 10.49
C GLU A 91 9.10 19.04 9.50
N SER A 92 10.35 19.50 9.64
CA SER A 92 11.44 19.08 8.76
C SER A 92 11.82 17.63 9.03
N HIS A 93 11.96 17.28 10.31
CA HIS A 93 12.24 15.92 10.75
C HIS A 93 11.10 14.97 10.36
N LEU A 94 9.83 15.39 10.44
CA LEU A 94 8.71 14.60 9.93
C LEU A 94 8.87 14.28 8.43
N LYS A 95 9.26 15.26 7.62
CA LYS A 95 9.48 15.06 6.17
C LYS A 95 10.62 14.08 5.94
N GLU A 96 11.71 14.20 6.70
CA GLU A 96 12.85 13.26 6.63
C GLU A 96 12.40 11.83 6.97
N LEU A 97 11.72 11.63 8.11
CA LEU A 97 11.21 10.32 8.53
C LEU A 97 10.25 9.70 7.51
N LEU A 98 9.41 10.50 6.85
CA LEU A 98 8.54 10.02 5.78
C LEU A 98 9.33 9.60 4.53
N LEU A 99 10.36 10.36 4.17
CA LEU A 99 11.21 10.07 3.01
C LEU A 99 12.10 8.84 3.22
N GLU A 100 12.49 8.52 4.45
CA GLU A 100 13.19 7.27 4.80
C GLU A 100 12.38 6.01 4.44
N HIS A 101 11.05 6.13 4.38
CA HIS A 101 10.14 5.06 3.98
C HIS A 101 9.83 5.02 2.48
N ALA A 102 10.35 5.97 1.68
CA ALA A 102 10.21 5.97 0.23
C ALA A 102 10.97 4.82 -0.48
N PRO A 103 12.24 4.50 -0.14
CA PRO A 103 12.91 3.37 -0.74
C PRO A 103 12.30 2.04 -0.26
N PRO A 104 12.16 1.03 -1.14
CA PRO A 104 11.65 -0.26 -0.74
C PRO A 104 12.62 -0.88 0.28
N PRO A 105 12.12 -1.31 1.44
CA PRO A 105 12.96 -1.87 2.47
C PRO A 105 13.43 -3.28 2.08
N PRO A 106 14.57 -3.74 2.63
CA PRO A 106 15.11 -5.03 2.28
C PRO A 106 14.09 -6.15 2.53
N ALA A 107 14.03 -7.07 1.57
CA ALA A 107 13.29 -8.30 1.73
C ALA A 107 13.99 -9.16 2.80
N ILE A 108 13.23 -9.65 3.77
CA ILE A 108 13.74 -10.62 4.74
C ILE A 108 13.95 -11.93 3.97
N ALA A 109 15.16 -12.49 4.02
CA ALA A 109 15.57 -13.64 3.21
C ALA A 109 14.61 -14.84 3.32
N GLU A 110 14.03 -15.08 4.50
CA GLU A 110 13.03 -16.13 4.74
C GLU A 110 11.72 -15.96 3.97
N TYR A 111 11.40 -14.73 3.53
CA TYR A 111 10.18 -14.40 2.78
C TYR A 111 10.45 -14.07 1.31
N ALA A 112 11.72 -14.03 0.90
CA ALA A 112 12.15 -13.72 -0.46
C ALA A 112 12.13 -14.96 -1.37
N ILE A 113 11.01 -15.69 -1.41
CA ILE A 113 10.85 -16.78 -2.37
C ILE A 113 10.67 -16.16 -3.75
N ALA A 114 11.63 -16.42 -4.65
CA ALA A 114 11.56 -15.98 -6.03
C ALA A 114 10.31 -16.55 -6.70
N ASN A 115 9.34 -15.68 -7.01
CA ASN A 115 8.12 -16.05 -7.71
C ASN A 115 8.12 -15.41 -9.09
N LEU A 116 7.90 -16.22 -10.13
CA LEU A 116 7.78 -15.71 -11.49
C LEU A 116 6.35 -15.21 -11.71
N ILE A 117 6.21 -13.89 -11.88
CA ILE A 117 4.91 -13.25 -12.10
C ILE A 117 4.77 -12.95 -13.60
N LYS A 118 3.63 -13.32 -14.18
CA LYS A 118 3.30 -12.95 -15.56
C LYS A 118 2.86 -11.49 -15.59
N MET A 119 3.63 -10.65 -16.28
CA MET A 119 3.27 -9.25 -16.53
C MET A 119 2.97 -9.03 -18.02
N GLY A 120 2.13 -8.05 -18.32
CA GLY A 120 1.81 -7.63 -19.68
C GLY A 120 2.38 -6.26 -19.99
N PHE A 121 3.04 -6.13 -21.14
CA PHE A 121 3.50 -4.86 -21.70
C PHE A 121 2.54 -4.43 -22.81
N PRO A 122 1.50 -3.64 -22.51
CA PRO A 122 0.52 -3.26 -23.51
C PRO A 122 1.06 -2.18 -24.44
N GLN A 123 0.65 -2.23 -25.70
CA GLN A 123 0.97 -1.18 -26.68
C GLN A 123 0.03 0.01 -26.51
N ARG A 124 0.59 1.21 -26.63
CA ARG A 124 -0.17 2.47 -26.64
C ARG A 124 -0.85 2.63 -28.01
N ALA A 125 -2.16 2.76 -28.02
CA ALA A 125 -2.94 3.05 -29.21
C ALA A 125 -2.73 4.49 -29.68
N ALA A 126 -2.89 4.73 -30.98
CA ALA A 126 -2.79 6.05 -31.58
C ALA A 126 -3.76 7.05 -30.94
N GLU A 127 -3.33 8.31 -30.86
CA GLU A 127 -4.15 9.43 -30.40
C GLU A 127 -5.31 9.69 -31.37
N GLY A 128 -6.45 10.16 -30.86
CA GLY A 128 -7.64 10.48 -31.66
C GLY A 128 -8.64 9.34 -31.89
N VAL A 129 -8.34 8.11 -31.47
CA VAL A 129 -9.30 6.99 -31.58
C VAL A 129 -10.32 7.03 -30.44
N VAL A 130 -11.62 7.16 -30.77
CA VAL A 130 -12.73 6.99 -29.82
C VAL A 130 -12.79 5.52 -29.42
N SER A 131 -12.79 5.23 -28.13
CA SER A 131 -12.84 3.86 -27.66
C SER A 131 -13.46 3.73 -26.29
N ILE A 132 -14.08 2.58 -26.03
CA ILE A 132 -14.62 2.24 -24.72
C ILE A 132 -13.55 1.45 -23.97
N CYS A 133 -13.16 1.94 -22.79
CA CYS A 133 -12.26 1.21 -21.91
C CYS A 133 -13.03 0.36 -20.91
N VAL A 134 -12.42 -0.72 -20.44
CA VAL A 134 -13.01 -1.57 -19.39
C VAL A 134 -13.00 -0.86 -18.02
N CYS A 135 -12.14 0.15 -17.85
CA CYS A 135 -12.02 0.93 -16.62
C CYS A 135 -13.25 1.79 -16.29
N HIS A 136 -13.74 2.54 -17.26
CA HIS A 136 -14.78 3.56 -17.08
C HIS A 136 -16.10 3.15 -17.75
N LYS A 137 -16.06 2.17 -18.67
CA LYS A 137 -17.23 1.73 -19.48
C LYS A 137 -17.89 2.87 -20.26
N GLU A 138 -17.14 3.94 -20.50
CA GLU A 138 -17.54 5.12 -21.25
C GLU A 138 -16.64 5.29 -22.48
N ALA A 139 -17.18 5.92 -23.53
CA ALA A 139 -16.40 6.29 -24.70
C ALA A 139 -15.45 7.44 -24.34
N LYS A 140 -14.15 7.17 -24.33
CA LYS A 140 -13.11 8.19 -24.14
C LYS A 140 -12.36 8.42 -25.45
N VAL A 141 -12.11 9.69 -25.73
CA VAL A 141 -11.24 10.15 -26.81
C VAL A 141 -9.83 10.24 -26.24
N GLY A 142 -8.87 9.52 -26.83
CA GLY A 142 -7.47 9.63 -26.42
C GLY A 142 -6.69 8.33 -26.54
N ALA A 143 -5.39 8.43 -26.27
CA ALA A 143 -4.52 7.27 -26.20
C ALA A 143 -4.98 6.34 -25.06
N GLY A 144 -5.01 5.04 -25.35
CA GLY A 144 -5.22 4.00 -24.34
C GLY A 144 -4.30 2.84 -24.62
N TYR A 145 -4.21 1.92 -23.67
CA TYR A 145 -3.34 0.76 -23.75
C TYR A 145 -4.16 -0.50 -24.03
N THR A 146 -3.64 -1.36 -24.91
CA THR A 146 -4.32 -2.62 -25.26
C THR A 146 -3.69 -3.79 -24.52
N CYS A 147 -4.48 -4.49 -23.70
CA CYS A 147 -4.03 -5.68 -22.98
C CYS A 147 -3.50 -6.73 -23.97
N PRO A 148 -2.26 -7.26 -23.80
CA PRO A 148 -1.70 -8.19 -24.75
C PRO A 148 -2.42 -9.56 -24.76
N ARG A 149 -3.04 -9.94 -23.64
CA ARG A 149 -3.73 -11.23 -23.45
C ARG A 149 -5.16 -11.24 -23.98
N CYS A 150 -6.02 -10.35 -23.48
CA CYS A 150 -7.46 -10.35 -23.83
C CYS A 150 -7.88 -9.21 -24.77
N LYS A 151 -6.94 -8.35 -25.20
CA LYS A 151 -7.19 -7.19 -26.07
C LYS A 151 -8.12 -6.11 -25.50
N ALA A 152 -8.49 -6.22 -24.23
CA ALA A 152 -9.22 -5.17 -23.51
C ALA A 152 -8.42 -3.86 -23.48
N ARG A 153 -9.12 -2.73 -23.64
CA ARG A 153 -8.51 -1.40 -23.56
C ARG A 153 -8.57 -0.84 -22.14
N VAL A 154 -7.46 -0.27 -21.70
CA VAL A 154 -7.32 0.43 -20.41
C VAL A 154 -6.79 1.85 -20.65
N CYS A 155 -7.15 2.80 -19.80
CA CYS A 155 -6.75 4.20 -19.97
C CYS A 155 -5.30 4.45 -19.53
N GLU A 156 -4.88 3.85 -18.41
CA GLU A 156 -3.65 4.20 -17.71
C GLU A 156 -2.89 2.95 -17.25
N LEU A 157 -1.58 3.13 -17.01
CA LEU A 157 -0.67 2.14 -16.45
C LEU A 157 0.07 2.77 -15.26
N PRO A 158 0.49 1.97 -14.27
CA PRO A 158 0.26 0.54 -14.13
C PRO A 158 -1.18 0.21 -13.71
N THR A 159 -1.73 -0.91 -14.19
CA THR A 159 -3.09 -1.34 -13.79
C THR A 159 -3.29 -2.84 -13.95
N GLU A 160 -4.26 -3.42 -13.25
CA GLU A 160 -4.69 -4.80 -13.49
C GLU A 160 -5.81 -4.86 -14.53
N CYS A 161 -5.69 -5.74 -15.51
CA CYS A 161 -6.72 -5.92 -16.53
C CYS A 161 -7.98 -6.57 -15.94
N ARG A 162 -9.08 -5.82 -15.83
CA ARG A 162 -10.39 -6.26 -15.29
C ARG A 162 -11.06 -7.44 -16.01
N ILE A 163 -10.55 -7.86 -17.18
CA ILE A 163 -11.09 -9.01 -17.93
C ILE A 163 -10.29 -10.29 -17.67
N CYS A 164 -8.96 -10.20 -17.55
CA CYS A 164 -8.10 -11.39 -17.50
C CYS A 164 -7.13 -11.43 -16.29
N GLY A 165 -7.19 -10.44 -15.39
CA GLY A 165 -6.36 -10.34 -14.19
C GLY A 165 -4.87 -10.10 -14.46
N LEU A 166 -4.46 -9.86 -15.70
CA LEU A 166 -3.04 -9.64 -16.03
C LEU A 166 -2.61 -8.25 -15.55
N THR A 167 -1.55 -8.16 -14.76
CA THR A 167 -0.89 -6.91 -14.39
C THR A 167 -0.26 -6.28 -15.62
N LEU A 168 -0.67 -5.06 -15.95
CA LEU A 168 -0.21 -4.29 -17.09
C LEU A 168 0.74 -3.18 -16.64
N VAL A 169 1.94 -3.17 -17.19
CA VAL A 169 3.02 -2.23 -16.84
C VAL A 169 3.72 -1.74 -18.10
N SER A 170 4.32 -0.55 -18.04
CA SER A 170 5.22 -0.07 -19.08
C SER A 170 6.65 -0.46 -18.73
N SER A 171 7.52 -0.66 -19.71
CA SER A 171 8.95 -0.96 -19.45
C SER A 171 9.63 0.12 -18.58
N PRO A 172 9.38 1.43 -18.77
CA PRO A 172 9.91 2.47 -17.90
C PRO A 172 9.48 2.38 -16.44
N HIS A 173 8.26 1.89 -16.16
CA HIS A 173 7.78 1.71 -14.77
C HIS A 173 8.49 0.57 -14.05
N LEU A 174 9.00 -0.42 -14.79
CA LEU A 174 9.70 -1.57 -14.21
C LEU A 174 11.20 -1.32 -14.00
N ALA A 175 11.75 -0.33 -14.70
CA ALA A 175 13.18 0.01 -14.64
C ALA A 175 13.53 1.04 -13.55
N ARG A 176 12.52 1.49 -12.78
CA ARG A 176 12.66 2.33 -11.58
C ARG A 176 12.40 1.50 -10.34
#